data_AF-A0A6P0I3J8-F1
#
_entry.id   AF-A0A6P0I3J8-F1
#
_cell.length_a   1.000
_cell.length_b   1.000
_cell.length_c   1.000
_cell.angle_alpha   90.00
_cell.angle_beta   90.00
_cell.angle_gamma   90.00
#
_symmetry.space_group_name_H-M   'P 1'
#
loop_
_entity.id
_entity.type
_entity.pdbx_description
1 polymer ?
#
loop_
_entity_poly.entity_id
_entity_poly.type
_entity_poly.pdbx_seq_one_letter_code
_entity_poly.pdbx_strand_id
1 'polypeptide(L)'
;LSPPHRLGLTTAILLTRYAIMQGKNNSNLQQAKTWIYVGFLEGYAVAIYIINLLSITEILRYCLSAITAIISYFIYLLPWENWGWPLQPWRRIAVIMPIATIFITNLKLDTPPPWYWYASILITSGFYIVIAKVNQQIRLTYISVGLMNCAFVIWLNNLGASLQTLIYITPIGLSLLYIAKVDPILKLPKNKNIRHNLRLFGSGIICFIALLENQWTGLLPGIISVIAIFTGLGLRTRAFLYVGTVTFLINTFNQLIILNSLYSFFKWIIGLLVGVAFIWIAASFETRREQINNLLQNWIEELEEWE
;
A
#
# COMPACT_ATOMS: atom_id res chain seq x y z
N LEU A 1 -42.65 3.83 8.03
CA LEU A 1 -42.56 4.25 6.61
C LEU A 1 -43.87 4.83 6.13
N SER A 2 -43.84 6.04 5.56
CA SER A 2 -44.96 6.67 4.86
C SER A 2 -45.33 5.89 3.57
N PRO A 3 -46.58 5.98 3.09
CA PRO A 3 -47.05 5.28 1.89
C PRO A 3 -46.18 5.46 0.63
N PRO A 4 -45.65 6.65 0.26
CA PRO A 4 -44.85 6.80 -0.95
C PRO A 4 -43.52 6.01 -0.90
N HIS A 5 -42.87 5.92 0.27
CA HIS A 5 -41.63 5.14 0.40
C HIS A 5 -41.86 3.64 0.24
N ARG A 6 -43.02 3.12 0.69
CA ARG A 6 -43.35 1.69 0.54
C ARG A 6 -43.58 1.33 -0.92
N LEU A 7 -44.30 2.17 -1.66
CA LEU A 7 -44.55 1.96 -3.09
C LEU A 7 -43.24 1.98 -3.89
N GLY A 8 -42.38 2.98 -3.65
CA GLY A 8 -41.07 3.08 -4.32
C GLY A 8 -40.12 1.90 -4.02
N LEU A 9 -40.11 1.40 -2.79
CA LEU A 9 -39.32 0.22 -2.44
C LEU A 9 -39.85 -1.05 -3.13
N THR A 10 -41.16 -1.20 -3.17
CA THR A 10 -41.80 -2.37 -3.77
C THR A 10 -41.56 -2.39 -5.28
N THR A 11 -41.68 -1.24 -5.95
CA THR A 11 -41.38 -1.13 -7.39
C THR A 11 -39.91 -1.41 -7.67
N ALA A 12 -38.98 -0.87 -6.88
CA ALA A 12 -37.54 -1.08 -7.09
C ALA A 12 -37.12 -2.54 -6.86
N ILE A 13 -37.71 -3.23 -5.87
CA ILE A 13 -37.47 -4.67 -5.65
C ILE A 13 -38.01 -5.49 -6.85
N LEU A 14 -39.19 -5.15 -7.37
CA LEU A 14 -39.76 -5.82 -8.54
C LEU A 14 -38.92 -5.58 -9.80
N LEU A 15 -38.44 -4.36 -10.02
CA LEU A 15 -37.56 -4.00 -11.13
C LEU A 15 -36.22 -4.73 -11.05
N THR A 16 -35.62 -4.79 -9.86
CA THR A 16 -34.40 -5.56 -9.60
C THR A 16 -34.59 -7.03 -9.98
N ARG A 17 -35.68 -7.65 -9.51
CA ARG A 17 -35.99 -9.06 -9.81
C ARG A 17 -36.25 -9.28 -11.29
N TYR A 18 -36.97 -8.36 -11.94
CA TYR A 18 -37.24 -8.40 -13.36
C TYR A 18 -35.95 -8.32 -14.18
N ALA A 19 -35.07 -7.35 -13.88
CA ALA A 19 -33.78 -7.20 -14.56
C ALA A 19 -32.91 -8.45 -14.42
N ILE A 20 -32.84 -9.03 -13.22
CA ILE A 20 -32.11 -10.29 -13.00
C ILE A 20 -32.73 -11.43 -13.83
N MET A 21 -34.05 -11.61 -13.81
CA MET A 21 -34.71 -12.66 -14.59
C MET A 21 -34.54 -12.49 -16.10
N GLN A 22 -34.60 -11.25 -16.59
CA GLN A 22 -34.35 -10.91 -17.99
C GLN A 22 -32.90 -11.24 -18.37
N GLY A 23 -31.96 -11.08 -17.45
CA GLY A 23 -30.57 -11.51 -17.58
C GLY A 23 -30.39 -13.01 -17.85
N LYS A 24 -31.27 -13.87 -17.31
CA LYS A 24 -31.23 -15.32 -17.54
C LYS A 24 -31.83 -15.74 -18.87
N ASN A 25 -32.97 -15.14 -19.24
CA ASN A 25 -33.79 -15.62 -20.35
C ASN A 25 -33.43 -14.97 -21.70
N ASN A 26 -32.54 -13.99 -21.72
CA ASN A 26 -32.09 -13.36 -22.96
C ASN A 26 -31.12 -14.26 -23.73
N SER A 27 -31.42 -14.50 -25.01
CA SER A 27 -30.57 -15.23 -25.94
C SER A 27 -29.26 -14.50 -26.28
N ASN A 28 -29.26 -13.16 -26.22
CA ASN A 28 -28.05 -12.36 -26.43
C ASN A 28 -27.24 -12.21 -25.14
N LEU A 29 -26.07 -12.86 -25.11
CA LEU A 29 -25.17 -12.94 -23.96
C LEU A 29 -24.64 -11.56 -23.50
N GLN A 30 -24.53 -10.58 -24.39
CA GLN A 30 -24.09 -9.23 -24.02
C GLN A 30 -25.20 -8.46 -23.31
N GLN A 31 -26.43 -8.54 -23.83
CA GLN A 31 -27.60 -7.91 -23.17
C GLN A 31 -27.91 -8.59 -21.83
N ALA A 32 -27.81 -9.92 -21.77
CA ALA A 32 -27.94 -10.70 -20.54
C ALA A 32 -27.01 -10.18 -19.43
N LYS A 33 -25.73 -9.94 -19.75
CA LYS A 33 -24.76 -9.37 -18.79
C LYS A 33 -25.16 -7.98 -18.31
N THR A 34 -25.58 -7.09 -19.21
CA THR A 34 -25.99 -5.72 -18.86
C THR A 34 -27.18 -5.72 -17.90
N TRP A 35 -28.19 -6.54 -18.16
CA TRP A 35 -29.36 -6.67 -17.29
C TRP A 35 -29.01 -7.15 -15.88
N ILE A 36 -28.06 -8.08 -15.75
CA ILE A 36 -27.58 -8.54 -14.44
C ILE A 36 -26.84 -7.42 -13.70
N TYR A 37 -25.99 -6.65 -14.38
CA TYR A 37 -25.30 -5.52 -13.75
C TYR A 37 -26.27 -4.44 -13.28
N VAL A 38 -27.25 -4.08 -14.10
CA VAL A 38 -28.26 -3.06 -13.76
C VAL A 38 -29.13 -3.53 -12.60
N GLY A 39 -29.65 -4.77 -12.66
CA GLY A 39 -30.46 -5.32 -11.57
C GLY A 39 -29.68 -5.38 -10.26
N PHE A 40 -28.41 -5.78 -10.29
CA PHE A 40 -27.59 -5.80 -9.09
C PHE A 40 -27.31 -4.40 -8.53
N LEU A 41 -27.00 -3.43 -9.40
CA LEU A 41 -26.75 -2.05 -9.00
C LEU A 41 -28.00 -1.45 -8.35
N GLU A 42 -29.17 -1.66 -8.95
CA GLU A 42 -30.45 -1.22 -8.40
C GLU A 42 -30.74 -1.90 -7.05
N GLY A 43 -30.61 -3.21 -6.98
CA GLY A 43 -30.81 -3.96 -5.73
C GLY A 43 -29.87 -3.52 -4.61
N TYR A 44 -28.62 -3.23 -4.93
CA TYR A 44 -27.64 -2.72 -3.98
C TYR A 44 -27.97 -1.30 -3.51
N ALA A 45 -28.40 -0.42 -4.41
CA ALA A 45 -28.85 0.93 -4.07
C ALA A 45 -30.10 0.89 -3.17
N VAL A 46 -31.05 0.01 -3.47
CA VAL A 46 -32.24 -0.24 -2.65
C VAL A 46 -31.84 -0.77 -1.27
N ALA A 47 -30.91 -1.71 -1.18
CA ALA A 47 -30.43 -2.23 0.10
C ALA A 47 -29.82 -1.12 0.97
N ILE A 48 -28.96 -0.27 0.41
CA ILE A 48 -28.39 0.89 1.12
C ILE A 48 -29.49 1.86 1.54
N TYR A 49 -30.46 2.14 0.67
CA TYR A 49 -31.57 3.04 0.98
C TYR A 49 -32.42 2.48 2.13
N ILE A 50 -32.73 1.19 2.13
CA ILE A 50 -33.43 0.49 3.21
C ILE A 50 -32.66 0.60 4.52
N ILE A 51 -31.35 0.34 4.52
CA ILE A 51 -30.49 0.43 5.70
C ILE A 51 -30.51 1.85 6.29
N ASN A 52 -30.40 2.87 5.45
CA ASN A 52 -30.46 4.27 5.89
C ASN A 52 -31.86 4.65 6.41
N LEU A 53 -32.92 4.15 5.77
CA LEU A 53 -34.32 4.47 6.12
C LEU A 53 -34.78 3.81 7.43
N LEU A 54 -34.26 2.61 7.74
CA LEU A 54 -34.56 1.88 8.97
C LEU A 54 -33.78 2.38 10.18
N SER A 55 -32.89 3.38 10.02
CA SER A 55 -32.00 3.88 11.07
C SER A 55 -31.37 2.73 11.87
N ILE A 56 -30.91 1.69 11.15
CA ILE A 56 -30.37 0.49 11.80
C ILE A 56 -29.17 0.91 12.65
N THR A 57 -29.06 0.32 13.85
CA THR A 57 -28.04 0.62 14.87
C THR A 57 -26.68 0.95 14.27
N GLU A 58 -26.04 2.00 14.78
CA GLU A 58 -24.70 2.48 14.39
C GLU A 58 -23.70 1.34 14.12
N ILE A 59 -23.68 0.32 15.00
CA ILE A 59 -22.82 -0.87 14.89
C ILE A 59 -22.96 -1.56 13.53
N LEU A 60 -24.19 -1.79 13.07
CA LEU A 60 -24.41 -2.48 11.80
C LEU A 60 -23.86 -1.66 10.63
N ARG A 61 -23.98 -0.33 10.68
CA ARG A 61 -23.50 0.57 9.64
C ARG A 61 -21.99 0.46 9.41
N TYR A 62 -21.19 0.41 10.48
CA TYR A 62 -19.74 0.26 10.37
C TYR A 62 -19.29 -1.17 10.01
N CYS A 63 -20.13 -2.18 10.32
CA CYS A 63 -19.89 -3.57 9.95
C CYS A 63 -20.35 -3.92 8.52
N LEU A 64 -21.00 -3.01 7.79
CA LEU A 64 -21.54 -3.26 6.44
C LEU A 64 -20.48 -3.74 5.45
N SER A 65 -19.24 -3.23 5.53
CA SER A 65 -18.15 -3.65 4.66
C SER A 65 -17.77 -5.11 4.91
N ALA A 66 -17.68 -5.53 6.19
CA ALA A 66 -17.40 -6.92 6.56
C ALA A 66 -18.53 -7.86 6.12
N ILE A 67 -19.79 -7.48 6.38
CA ILE A 67 -20.96 -8.25 5.97
C ILE A 67 -20.96 -8.41 4.45
N THR A 68 -20.67 -7.33 3.73
CA THR A 68 -20.62 -7.34 2.27
C THR A 68 -19.46 -8.17 1.74
N ALA A 69 -18.30 -8.17 2.40
CA ALA A 69 -17.18 -9.06 2.08
C ALA A 69 -17.55 -10.53 2.26
N ILE A 70 -18.25 -10.88 3.34
CA ILE A 70 -18.73 -12.24 3.59
C ILE A 70 -19.77 -12.66 2.53
N ILE A 71 -20.78 -11.82 2.26
CA ILE A 71 -21.78 -12.08 1.22
C ILE A 71 -21.09 -12.24 -0.14
N SER A 72 -20.13 -11.37 -0.46
CA SER A 72 -19.37 -11.42 -1.70
C SER A 72 -18.57 -12.72 -1.84
N TYR A 73 -18.03 -13.25 -0.74
CA TYR A 73 -17.34 -14.55 -0.74
C TYR A 73 -18.28 -15.68 -1.14
N PHE A 74 -19.49 -15.72 -0.61
CA PHE A 74 -20.50 -16.71 -0.99
C PHE A 74 -20.94 -16.55 -2.45
N ILE A 75 -21.22 -15.31 -2.89
CA ILE A 75 -21.55 -15.01 -4.29
C ILE A 75 -20.44 -15.46 -5.23
N TYR A 76 -19.17 -15.30 -4.84
CA TYR A 76 -18.04 -15.71 -5.66
C TYR A 76 -17.92 -17.23 -5.82
N LEU A 77 -18.20 -17.99 -4.77
CA LEU A 77 -18.06 -19.46 -4.74
C LEU A 77 -19.20 -20.22 -5.43
N LEU A 78 -20.38 -19.61 -5.55
CA LEU A 78 -21.57 -20.25 -6.10
C LEU A 78 -21.37 -20.70 -7.57
N PRO A 79 -21.79 -21.92 -7.95
CA PRO A 79 -21.63 -22.44 -9.31
C PRO A 79 -22.72 -21.89 -10.26
N TRP A 80 -22.69 -20.58 -10.50
CA TRP A 80 -23.69 -19.86 -11.31
C TRP A 80 -23.94 -20.49 -12.70
N GLU A 81 -22.88 -21.05 -13.29
CA GLU A 81 -22.94 -21.70 -14.61
C GLU A 81 -23.85 -22.94 -14.62
N ASN A 82 -23.80 -23.77 -13.57
CA ASN A 82 -24.68 -24.94 -13.42
C ASN A 82 -26.16 -24.56 -13.27
N TRP A 83 -26.44 -23.31 -12.89
CA TRP A 83 -27.79 -22.79 -12.71
C TRP A 83 -28.30 -22.02 -13.95
N GLY A 84 -27.52 -22.04 -15.03
CA GLY A 84 -27.84 -21.37 -16.30
C GLY A 84 -27.56 -19.87 -16.30
N TRP A 85 -26.72 -19.37 -15.39
CA TRP A 85 -26.33 -17.96 -15.35
C TRP A 85 -24.94 -17.73 -15.94
N PRO A 86 -24.69 -16.56 -16.56
CA PRO A 86 -23.35 -16.19 -17.00
C PRO A 86 -22.43 -15.94 -15.79
N LEU A 87 -21.28 -16.61 -15.73
CA LEU A 87 -20.36 -16.57 -14.58
C LEU A 87 -19.66 -15.20 -14.38
N GLN A 88 -19.30 -14.54 -15.48
CA GLN A 88 -18.51 -13.29 -15.47
C GLN A 88 -19.13 -12.14 -14.65
N PRO A 89 -20.42 -11.77 -14.83
CA PRO A 89 -21.01 -10.65 -14.09
C PRO A 89 -21.03 -10.89 -12.58
N TRP A 90 -21.45 -12.07 -12.12
CA TRP A 90 -21.51 -12.41 -10.70
C TRP A 90 -20.13 -12.34 -10.02
N ARG A 91 -19.09 -12.87 -10.68
CA ARG A 91 -17.71 -12.77 -10.16
C ARG A 91 -17.21 -11.33 -10.07
N ARG A 92 -17.48 -10.48 -11.08
CA ARG A 92 -17.07 -9.07 -11.06
C ARG A 92 -17.80 -8.29 -9.96
N ILE A 93 -19.09 -8.52 -9.83
CA ILE A 93 -19.92 -7.88 -8.80
C ILE A 93 -19.40 -8.24 -7.40
N ALA A 94 -19.13 -9.52 -7.13
CA ALA A 94 -18.60 -9.97 -5.85
C ALA A 94 -17.25 -9.31 -5.50
N VAL A 95 -16.39 -9.05 -6.49
CA VAL A 95 -15.10 -8.38 -6.24
C VAL A 95 -15.26 -6.88 -5.99
N ILE A 96 -16.20 -6.21 -6.66
CA ILE A 96 -16.39 -4.75 -6.59
C ILE A 96 -17.19 -4.33 -5.34
N MET A 97 -18.14 -5.16 -4.92
CA MET A 97 -19.06 -4.85 -3.83
C MET A 97 -18.38 -4.38 -2.53
N PRO A 98 -17.40 -5.11 -1.96
CA PRO A 98 -16.83 -4.73 -0.67
C PRO A 98 -16.08 -3.38 -0.72
N ILE A 99 -15.38 -3.09 -1.81
CA ILE A 99 -14.75 -1.77 -2.03
C ILE A 99 -15.81 -0.68 -2.12
N ALA A 100 -16.90 -0.91 -2.88
CA ALA A 100 -17.97 0.06 -3.01
C ALA A 100 -18.61 0.37 -1.65
N THR A 101 -18.82 -0.65 -0.79
CA THR A 101 -19.31 -0.40 0.57
C THR A 101 -18.36 0.43 1.40
N ILE A 102 -17.05 0.15 1.37
CA ILE A 102 -16.06 0.91 2.13
C ILE A 102 -16.09 2.37 1.72
N PHE A 103 -16.13 2.66 0.41
CA PHE A 103 -16.19 4.03 -0.09
C PHE A 103 -17.45 4.75 0.40
N ILE A 104 -18.61 4.11 0.31
CA ILE A 104 -19.89 4.68 0.75
C ILE A 104 -19.91 4.90 2.27
N THR A 105 -19.39 3.97 3.06
CA THR A 105 -19.33 4.12 4.52
C THR A 105 -18.34 5.20 4.95
N ASN A 106 -17.21 5.34 4.24
CA ASN A 106 -16.19 6.35 4.55
C ASN A 106 -16.65 7.78 4.24
N LEU A 107 -17.56 7.98 3.29
CA LEU A 107 -18.14 9.30 3.02
C LEU A 107 -18.99 9.85 4.18
N LYS A 108 -19.46 8.99 5.10
CA LYS A 108 -20.30 9.34 6.24
C LYS A 108 -19.62 9.07 7.58
N LEU A 109 -18.29 9.04 7.59
CA LEU A 109 -17.54 8.70 8.79
C LEU A 109 -17.51 9.91 9.74
N ASP A 110 -18.12 9.78 10.91
CA ASP A 110 -17.83 10.65 12.04
C ASP A 110 -16.42 10.33 12.55
N THR A 111 -15.60 11.37 12.77
CA THR A 111 -14.25 11.23 13.31
C THR A 111 -14.29 11.48 14.82
N PRO A 112 -13.78 10.57 15.68
CA PRO A 112 -13.04 9.33 15.37
C PRO A 112 -13.94 8.08 15.18
N PRO A 113 -13.65 7.19 14.19
CA PRO A 113 -14.34 5.92 14.04
C PRO A 113 -14.12 4.93 15.20
N PRO A 114 -15.12 4.09 15.49
CA PRO A 114 -15.06 3.06 16.52
C PRO A 114 -14.18 1.85 16.11
N TRP A 115 -13.71 1.08 17.10
CA TRP A 115 -12.79 -0.05 16.91
C TRP A 115 -13.29 -1.12 15.90
N TYR A 116 -14.60 -1.36 15.85
CA TYR A 116 -15.21 -2.35 14.97
C TYR A 116 -15.20 -1.96 13.48
N TRP A 117 -15.02 -0.67 13.15
CA TRP A 117 -14.77 -0.24 11.77
C TRP A 117 -13.39 -0.69 11.27
N TYR A 118 -12.37 -0.69 12.14
CA TYR A 118 -11.06 -1.22 11.77
C TYR A 118 -11.13 -2.74 11.53
N ALA A 119 -11.86 -3.45 12.40
CA ALA A 119 -12.11 -4.87 12.22
C ALA A 119 -12.81 -5.15 10.87
N SER A 120 -13.75 -4.29 10.45
CA SER A 120 -14.46 -4.49 9.19
C SER A 120 -13.59 -4.28 7.94
N ILE A 121 -12.67 -3.33 7.97
CA ILE A 121 -11.66 -3.17 6.92
C ILE A 121 -10.68 -4.34 6.91
N LEU A 122 -10.24 -4.83 8.07
CA LEU A 122 -9.33 -5.99 8.14
C LEU A 122 -9.98 -7.25 7.58
N ILE A 123 -11.27 -7.51 7.89
CA ILE A 123 -12.04 -8.62 7.30
C ILE A 123 -12.12 -8.47 5.78
N THR A 124 -12.43 -7.26 5.30
CA THR A 124 -12.52 -6.99 3.86
C THR A 124 -11.17 -7.14 3.17
N SER A 125 -10.09 -6.73 3.82
CA SER A 125 -8.73 -6.93 3.32
C SER A 125 -8.36 -8.43 3.26
N GLY A 126 -8.72 -9.20 4.30
CA GLY A 126 -8.56 -10.66 4.33
C GLY A 126 -9.31 -11.35 3.19
N PHE A 127 -10.53 -10.91 2.89
CA PHE A 127 -11.30 -11.40 1.74
C PHE A 127 -10.53 -11.24 0.41
N TYR A 128 -9.94 -10.07 0.15
CA TYR A 128 -9.15 -9.85 -1.07
C TYR A 128 -7.89 -10.73 -1.12
N ILE A 129 -7.23 -10.98 0.02
CA ILE A 129 -6.09 -11.91 0.09
C ILE A 129 -6.52 -13.34 -0.27
N VAL A 130 -7.64 -13.81 0.27
CA VAL A 130 -8.17 -15.16 0.00
C VAL A 130 -8.49 -15.30 -1.48
N ILE A 131 -9.23 -14.36 -2.08
CA ILE A 131 -9.55 -14.40 -3.51
C ILE A 131 -8.28 -14.31 -4.37
N ALA A 132 -7.30 -13.48 -3.99
CA ALA A 132 -6.04 -13.38 -4.70
C ALA A 132 -5.29 -14.72 -4.74
N LYS A 133 -5.27 -15.46 -3.62
CA LYS A 133 -4.65 -16.80 -3.54
C LYS A 133 -5.42 -17.83 -4.36
N VAL A 134 -6.75 -17.87 -4.25
CA VAL A 134 -7.60 -18.83 -4.97
C VAL A 134 -7.47 -18.65 -6.50
N ASN A 135 -7.41 -17.41 -6.98
CA ASN A 135 -7.34 -17.12 -8.41
C ASN A 135 -5.92 -17.00 -8.97
N GLN A 136 -4.89 -17.14 -8.12
CA GLN A 136 -3.49 -16.83 -8.46
C GLN A 136 -3.32 -15.40 -9.05
N GLN A 137 -4.23 -14.49 -8.72
CA GLN A 137 -4.25 -13.10 -9.21
C GLN A 137 -3.66 -12.16 -8.16
N ILE A 138 -2.35 -11.97 -8.23
CA ILE A 138 -1.60 -11.15 -7.28
C ILE A 138 -2.07 -9.69 -7.26
N ARG A 139 -2.63 -9.18 -8.36
CA ARG A 139 -3.16 -7.80 -8.45
C ARG A 139 -4.21 -7.47 -7.38
N LEU A 140 -4.99 -8.45 -6.92
CA LEU A 140 -5.99 -8.23 -5.87
C LEU A 140 -5.36 -8.01 -4.49
N THR A 141 -4.13 -8.47 -4.26
CA THR A 141 -3.40 -8.18 -3.02
C THR A 141 -3.09 -6.69 -2.87
N TYR A 142 -2.98 -5.94 -3.98
CA TYR A 142 -2.73 -4.49 -3.94
C TYR A 142 -3.89 -3.73 -3.30
N ILE A 143 -5.12 -4.20 -3.54
CA ILE A 143 -6.33 -3.64 -2.92
C ILE A 143 -6.30 -3.89 -1.41
N SER A 144 -5.97 -5.12 -0.99
CA SER A 144 -5.85 -5.48 0.43
C SER A 144 -4.81 -4.62 1.16
N VAL A 145 -3.64 -4.43 0.56
CA VAL A 145 -2.57 -3.59 1.11
C VAL A 145 -3.00 -2.12 1.19
N GLY A 146 -3.65 -1.61 0.15
CA GLY A 146 -4.20 -0.24 0.15
C GLY A 146 -5.23 -0.02 1.25
N LEU A 147 -6.12 -0.99 1.48
CA LEU A 147 -7.11 -0.96 2.56
C LEU A 147 -6.45 -0.98 3.96
N MET A 148 -5.42 -1.81 4.15
CA MET A 148 -4.65 -1.84 5.40
C MET A 148 -3.94 -0.50 5.66
N ASN A 149 -3.31 0.09 4.65
CA ASN A 149 -2.69 1.41 4.78
C ASN A 149 -3.70 2.49 5.15
N CYS A 150 -4.87 2.49 4.50
CA CYS A 150 -5.93 3.46 4.79
C CYS A 150 -6.41 3.34 6.24
N ALA A 151 -6.67 2.11 6.72
CA ALA A 151 -7.02 1.85 8.11
C ALA A 151 -5.93 2.33 9.08
N PHE A 152 -4.66 2.09 8.75
CA PHE A 152 -3.53 2.50 9.57
C PHE A 152 -3.38 4.02 9.65
N VAL A 153 -3.51 4.75 8.53
CA VAL A 153 -3.46 6.22 8.52
C VAL A 153 -4.60 6.82 9.34
N ILE A 154 -5.82 6.30 9.21
CA ILE A 154 -6.97 6.79 9.99
C ILE A 154 -6.80 6.47 11.48
N TRP A 155 -6.23 5.31 11.81
CA TRP A 155 -5.88 4.94 13.18
C TRP A 155 -4.86 5.91 13.79
N LEU A 156 -3.79 6.24 13.06
CA LEU A 156 -2.78 7.20 13.51
C LEU A 156 -3.36 8.60 13.72
N ASN A 157 -4.18 9.09 12.77
CA ASN A 157 -4.83 10.40 12.90
C ASN A 157 -5.70 10.48 14.17
N ASN A 158 -6.39 9.40 14.53
CA ASN A 158 -7.25 9.36 15.70
C ASN A 158 -6.51 9.33 17.04
N LEU A 159 -5.25 8.87 17.05
CA LEU A 159 -4.46 8.85 18.29
C LEU A 159 -4.02 10.26 18.73
N GLY A 160 -4.43 11.33 18.02
CA GLY A 160 -4.00 12.70 18.29
C GLY A 160 -2.49 12.86 18.15
N ALA A 161 -1.88 11.88 17.50
CA ALA A 161 -0.48 11.74 17.35
C ALA A 161 0.00 12.87 16.43
N SER A 162 0.61 13.89 17.01
CA SER A 162 1.64 14.72 16.37
C SER A 162 2.89 13.87 16.02
N LEU A 163 2.65 12.61 15.65
CA LEU A 163 3.66 11.64 15.32
C LEU A 163 4.25 12.03 13.98
N GLN A 164 5.56 12.00 14.03
CA GLN A 164 6.51 12.16 12.96
C GLN A 164 5.94 11.67 11.61
N THR A 165 5.93 12.55 10.62
CA THR A 165 5.70 12.35 9.18
C THR A 165 6.23 11.00 8.68
N LEU A 166 7.35 10.53 9.22
CA LEU A 166 7.94 9.21 9.02
C LEU A 166 6.95 8.05 9.24
N ILE A 167 6.14 8.09 10.29
CA ILE A 167 5.20 7.01 10.65
C ILE A 167 4.05 6.92 9.64
N TYR A 168 3.62 8.05 9.06
CA TYR A 168 2.61 8.06 7.99
C TYR A 168 3.13 7.48 6.67
N ILE A 169 4.40 7.75 6.36
CA ILE A 169 4.98 7.33 5.08
C ILE A 169 5.57 5.91 5.14
N THR A 170 5.95 5.42 6.30
CA THR A 170 6.50 4.05 6.46
C THR A 170 5.59 2.96 5.84
N PRO A 171 4.26 2.92 6.10
CA PRO A 171 3.36 1.97 5.47
C PRO A 171 3.32 2.08 3.93
N ILE A 172 3.39 3.31 3.41
CA ILE A 172 3.41 3.57 1.97
C ILE A 172 4.69 3.00 1.34
N GLY A 173 5.85 3.29 1.95
CA GLY A 173 7.14 2.75 1.54
C GLY A 173 7.19 1.22 1.62
N LEU A 174 6.69 0.63 2.71
CA LEU A 174 6.60 -0.82 2.89
C LEU A 174 5.69 -1.48 1.85
N SER A 175 4.61 -0.81 1.44
CA SER A 175 3.71 -1.30 0.42
C SER A 175 4.34 -1.34 -0.97
N LEU A 176 5.15 -0.33 -1.30
CA LEU A 176 5.97 -0.34 -2.52
C LEU A 176 6.96 -1.51 -2.49
N LEU A 177 7.66 -1.71 -1.37
CA LEU A 177 8.59 -2.83 -1.20
C LEU A 177 7.89 -4.20 -1.30
N TYR A 178 6.66 -4.31 -0.77
CA TYR A 178 5.84 -5.51 -0.92
C TYR A 178 5.51 -5.80 -2.37
N ILE A 179 5.07 -4.80 -3.14
CA ILE A 179 4.80 -4.94 -4.58
C ILE A 179 6.05 -5.40 -5.33
N ALA A 180 7.21 -4.82 -5.03
CA ALA A 180 8.49 -5.20 -5.64
C ALA A 180 8.90 -6.67 -5.37
N LYS A 181 8.38 -7.28 -4.29
CA LYS A 181 8.70 -8.67 -3.91
C LYS A 181 7.67 -9.67 -4.45
N VAL A 182 6.39 -9.30 -4.43
CA VAL A 182 5.28 -10.24 -4.69
C VAL A 182 4.86 -10.27 -6.15
N ASP A 183 5.01 -9.17 -6.91
CA ASP A 183 4.55 -9.13 -8.31
C ASP A 183 5.30 -10.13 -9.22
N PRO A 184 4.60 -11.06 -9.89
CA PRO A 184 5.22 -12.06 -10.77
C PRO A 184 5.79 -11.43 -12.03
N ILE A 185 5.26 -10.29 -12.50
CA ILE A 185 5.76 -9.58 -13.68
C ILE A 185 7.13 -8.97 -13.38
N LEU A 186 7.38 -8.54 -12.14
CA LEU A 186 8.65 -7.97 -11.70
C LEU A 186 9.74 -9.02 -11.41
N LYS A 187 9.37 -10.32 -11.35
CA LYS A 187 10.33 -11.42 -11.21
C LYS A 187 11.04 -11.76 -12.52
N LEU A 188 10.45 -11.40 -13.66
CA LEU A 188 11.05 -11.65 -14.97
C LEU A 188 12.38 -10.88 -15.11
N PRO A 189 13.43 -11.48 -15.70
CA PRO A 189 14.74 -10.85 -15.83
C PRO A 189 14.68 -9.54 -16.63
N LYS A 190 13.75 -9.46 -17.60
CA LYS A 190 13.48 -8.26 -18.39
C LYS A 190 13.08 -7.03 -17.56
N ASN A 191 12.52 -7.24 -16.36
CA ASN A 191 12.01 -6.18 -15.49
C ASN A 191 12.90 -5.91 -14.26
N LYS A 192 14.17 -6.37 -14.28
CA LYS A 192 15.15 -6.14 -13.20
C LYS A 192 15.26 -4.64 -12.84
N ASN A 193 15.33 -3.77 -13.85
CA ASN A 193 15.44 -2.32 -13.65
C ASN A 193 14.21 -1.73 -12.95
N ILE A 194 12.99 -2.15 -13.31
CA ILE A 194 11.76 -1.67 -12.69
C ILE A 194 11.71 -2.10 -11.22
N ARG A 195 12.05 -3.37 -10.94
CA ARG A 195 12.12 -3.89 -9.57
C ARG A 195 13.14 -3.14 -8.72
N HIS A 196 14.32 -2.86 -9.28
CA HIS A 196 15.36 -2.10 -8.61
C HIS A 196 14.89 -0.67 -8.29
N ASN A 197 14.32 0.04 -9.27
CA ASN A 197 13.82 1.39 -9.08
C ASN A 197 12.71 1.43 -8.03
N LEU A 198 11.79 0.47 -8.03
CA LEU A 198 10.70 0.42 -7.06
C LEU A 198 11.19 0.17 -5.63
N ARG A 199 12.23 -0.67 -5.47
CA ARG A 199 12.93 -0.85 -4.18
C ARG A 199 13.63 0.45 -3.75
N LEU A 200 14.34 1.10 -4.67
CA LEU A 200 15.05 2.35 -4.43
C LEU A 200 14.10 3.48 -4.02
N PHE A 201 12.96 3.62 -4.70
CA PHE A 201 11.92 4.58 -4.32
C PHE A 201 11.29 4.23 -2.96
N GLY A 202 10.91 2.98 -2.73
CA GLY A 202 10.30 2.55 -1.47
C GLY A 202 11.20 2.80 -0.26
N SER A 203 12.48 2.40 -0.33
CA SER A 203 13.44 2.66 0.74
C SER A 203 13.87 4.13 0.80
N GLY A 204 14.00 4.78 -0.35
CA GLY A 204 14.41 6.17 -0.49
C GLY A 204 13.44 7.12 0.19
N ILE A 205 12.14 6.93 -0.03
CA ILE A 205 11.09 7.73 0.59
C ILE A 205 11.15 7.62 2.12
N ILE A 206 11.30 6.41 2.67
CA ILE A 206 11.41 6.20 4.13
C ILE A 206 12.64 6.91 4.69
N CYS A 207 13.81 6.71 4.07
CA CYS A 207 15.06 7.28 4.54
C CYS A 207 15.12 8.81 4.38
N PHE A 208 14.57 9.34 3.28
CA PHE A 208 14.55 10.77 3.00
C PHE A 208 13.69 11.53 3.99
N ILE A 209 12.50 11.01 4.33
CA ILE A 209 11.64 11.64 5.34
C ILE A 209 12.25 11.52 6.73
N ALA A 210 12.91 10.41 7.05
CA ALA A 210 13.64 10.27 8.31
C ALA A 210 14.72 11.37 8.47
N LEU A 211 15.41 11.73 7.39
CA LEU A 211 16.39 12.83 7.37
C LEU A 211 15.73 14.20 7.57
N LEU A 212 14.62 14.46 6.87
CA LEU A 212 13.94 15.76 6.93
C LEU A 212 13.34 16.04 8.31
N GLU A 213 12.82 15.02 8.96
CA GLU A 213 12.08 15.19 10.21
C GLU A 213 12.99 15.28 11.44
N ASN A 214 14.11 14.56 11.44
CA ASN A 214 15.01 14.48 12.58
C ASN A 214 16.38 15.13 12.28
N GLN A 215 16.35 16.29 11.60
CA GLN A 215 17.57 17.04 11.26
C GLN A 215 18.42 17.37 12.50
N TRP A 216 17.77 17.62 13.63
CA TRP A 216 18.43 18.08 14.86
C TRP A 216 19.01 16.97 15.72
N THR A 217 18.32 15.83 15.83
CA THR A 217 18.74 14.73 16.71
C THR A 217 19.62 13.70 15.99
N GLY A 218 19.46 13.53 14.68
CA GLY A 218 20.30 12.67 13.83
C GLY A 218 20.28 11.16 14.13
N LEU A 219 19.81 10.75 15.31
CA LEU A 219 19.84 9.36 15.78
C LEU A 219 18.89 8.47 14.99
N LEU A 220 17.64 8.92 14.80
CA LEU A 220 16.63 8.17 14.06
C LEU A 220 17.03 7.88 12.60
N PRO A 221 17.43 8.88 11.78
CA PRO A 221 17.91 8.63 10.42
C PRO A 221 19.20 7.79 10.41
N GLY A 222 20.06 7.92 11.42
CA GLY A 222 21.23 7.07 11.61
C GLY A 222 20.88 5.59 11.79
N ILE A 223 19.96 5.27 12.71
CA ILE A 223 19.51 3.89 12.96
C ILE A 223 18.83 3.31 11.72
N ILE A 224 17.94 4.07 11.07
CA ILE A 224 17.22 3.62 9.88
C ILE A 224 18.18 3.35 8.72
N SER A 225 19.16 4.23 8.50
CA SER A 225 20.17 4.02 7.45
C SER A 225 21.06 2.82 7.72
N VAL A 226 21.47 2.58 8.97
CA VAL A 226 22.22 1.37 9.36
C VAL A 226 21.39 0.10 9.12
N ILE A 227 20.11 0.09 9.50
CA ILE A 227 19.20 -1.03 9.22
C ILE A 227 19.09 -1.25 7.70
N ALA A 228 18.99 -0.18 6.91
CA ALA A 228 18.93 -0.27 5.45
C ALA A 228 20.23 -0.85 4.85
N ILE A 229 21.39 -0.46 5.37
CA ILE A 229 22.70 -1.00 4.95
C ILE A 229 22.78 -2.50 5.26
N PHE A 230 22.47 -2.91 6.49
CA PHE A 230 22.47 -4.33 6.87
C PHE A 230 21.45 -5.14 6.06
N THR A 231 20.27 -4.58 5.79
CA THR A 231 19.25 -5.21 4.95
C THR A 231 19.74 -5.34 3.51
N GLY A 232 20.41 -4.32 2.97
CA GLY A 232 20.99 -4.33 1.63
C GLY A 232 22.08 -5.37 1.46
N LEU A 233 22.97 -5.49 2.46
CA LEU A 233 24.03 -6.52 2.50
C LEU A 233 23.45 -7.92 2.67
N GLY A 234 22.53 -8.12 3.61
CA GLY A 234 21.94 -9.43 3.90
C GLY A 234 21.09 -9.98 2.76
N LEU A 235 20.38 -9.11 2.03
CA LEU A 235 19.58 -9.50 0.87
C LEU A 235 20.34 -9.39 -0.47
N ARG A 236 21.61 -8.95 -0.48
CA ARG A 236 22.40 -8.62 -1.69
C ARG A 236 21.63 -7.75 -2.68
N THR A 237 21.07 -6.66 -2.18
CA THR A 237 20.22 -5.74 -2.96
C THR A 237 20.81 -4.34 -2.95
N ARG A 238 21.32 -3.91 -4.11
CA ARG A 238 21.99 -2.60 -4.30
C ARG A 238 21.13 -1.42 -3.84
N ALA A 239 19.83 -1.46 -4.09
CA ALA A 239 18.92 -0.35 -3.81
C ALA A 239 18.94 0.07 -2.32
N PHE A 240 18.84 -0.90 -1.41
CA PHE A 240 18.87 -0.63 0.03
C PHE A 240 20.25 -0.18 0.51
N LEU A 241 21.32 -0.77 -0.06
CA LEU A 241 22.68 -0.41 0.28
C LEU A 241 23.01 1.03 -0.13
N TYR A 242 22.66 1.42 -1.36
CA TYR A 242 22.89 2.78 -1.87
C TYR A 242 22.08 3.81 -1.09
N VAL A 243 20.78 3.58 -0.91
CA VAL A 243 19.92 4.51 -0.17
C VAL A 243 20.41 4.63 1.28
N GLY A 244 20.72 3.52 1.95
CA GLY A 244 21.22 3.52 3.32
C GLY A 244 22.54 4.28 3.45
N THR A 245 23.50 4.02 2.57
CA THR A 245 24.82 4.67 2.59
C THR A 245 24.72 6.18 2.33
N VAL A 246 23.96 6.59 1.32
CA VAL A 246 23.75 8.02 1.01
C VAL A 246 23.06 8.72 2.17
N THR A 247 22.03 8.10 2.76
CA THR A 247 21.30 8.66 3.90
C THR A 247 22.22 8.80 5.12
N PHE A 248 23.03 7.77 5.40
CA PHE A 248 23.99 7.79 6.50
C PHE A 248 25.05 8.89 6.32
N LEU A 249 25.58 9.04 5.10
CA LEU A 249 26.54 10.10 4.77
C LEU A 249 25.91 11.48 4.97
N ILE A 250 24.74 11.74 4.37
CA ILE A 250 24.05 13.03 4.50
C ILE A 250 23.77 13.33 5.98
N ASN A 251 23.29 12.35 6.75
CA ASN A 251 23.05 12.52 8.17
C ASN A 251 24.35 12.87 8.93
N THR A 252 25.44 12.16 8.66
CA THR A 252 26.74 12.39 9.30
C THR A 252 27.26 13.79 8.97
N PHE A 253 27.21 14.20 7.69
CA PHE A 253 27.57 15.56 7.29
C PHE A 253 26.71 16.63 7.97
N ASN A 254 25.39 16.42 8.03
CA ASN A 254 24.49 17.36 8.70
C ASN A 254 24.83 17.49 10.19
N GLN A 255 25.06 16.37 10.89
CA GLN A 255 25.46 16.37 12.29
C GLN A 255 26.82 17.04 12.51
N LEU A 256 27.79 16.83 11.61
CA LEU A 256 29.08 17.53 11.64
C LEU A 256 28.90 19.04 11.48
N ILE A 257 28.02 19.50 10.58
CA ILE A 257 27.73 20.93 10.39
C ILE A 257 27.09 21.54 11.65
N ILE A 258 26.12 20.85 12.25
CA ILE A 258 25.46 21.29 13.48
C ILE A 258 26.48 21.36 14.63
N LEU A 259 27.30 20.33 14.80
CA LEU A 259 28.36 20.27 15.81
C LEU A 259 29.39 21.39 15.62
N ASN A 260 29.78 21.63 14.36
CA ASN A 260 30.68 22.71 13.97
C ASN A 260 30.09 24.10 14.26
N SER A 261 28.77 24.26 14.11
CA SER A 261 28.08 25.52 14.41
C SER A 261 28.03 25.78 15.93
N LEU A 262 27.72 24.76 16.72
CA LEU A 262 27.53 24.87 18.17
C LEU A 262 28.84 25.00 18.94
N TYR A 263 29.93 24.39 18.47
CA TYR A 263 31.20 24.36 19.21
C TYR A 263 32.35 24.95 18.39
N SER A 264 32.82 26.13 18.79
CA SER A 264 33.95 26.83 18.13
C SER A 264 35.24 25.99 18.09
N PHE A 265 35.47 25.16 19.11
CA PHE A 265 36.61 24.25 19.17
C PHE A 265 36.57 23.16 18.08
N PHE A 266 35.37 22.64 17.76
CA PHE A 266 35.21 21.63 16.72
C PHE A 266 35.49 22.18 15.32
N LYS A 267 35.38 23.50 15.09
CA LYS A 267 35.73 24.13 13.80
C LYS A 267 37.18 23.89 13.42
N TRP A 268 38.09 24.06 14.38
CA TRP A 268 39.51 23.85 14.15
C TRP A 268 39.86 22.38 13.96
N ILE A 269 39.27 21.50 14.78
CA ILE A 269 39.48 20.05 14.67
C ILE A 269 39.00 19.53 13.31
N ILE A 270 37.76 19.86 12.92
CA ILE A 270 37.17 19.39 11.67
C ILE A 270 37.98 19.93 10.48
N GLY A 271 38.35 21.21 10.48
CA GLY A 271 39.18 21.80 9.42
C GLY A 271 40.53 21.11 9.26
N LEU A 272 41.22 20.84 10.36
CA LEU A 272 42.53 20.17 10.36
C LEU A 272 42.39 18.71 9.88
N LEU A 273 41.40 17.98 10.41
CA LEU A 273 41.16 16.57 10.06
C LEU A 273 40.79 16.42 8.58
N VAL A 274 39.92 17.29 8.05
CA VAL A 274 39.57 17.34 6.62
C VAL A 274 40.79 17.66 5.76
N GLY A 275 41.62 18.63 6.15
CA GLY A 275 42.86 18.97 5.44
C GLY A 275 43.84 17.79 5.36
N VAL A 276 44.07 17.11 6.49
CA VAL A 276 44.92 15.91 6.54
C VAL A 276 44.34 14.78 5.71
N ALA A 277 43.02 14.56 5.77
CA ALA A 277 42.34 13.55 4.97
C ALA A 277 42.51 13.82 3.46
N PHE A 278 42.39 15.07 3.00
CA PHE A 278 42.62 15.41 1.59
C PHE A 278 44.05 15.12 1.13
N ILE A 279 45.04 15.50 1.93
CA ILE A 279 46.46 15.22 1.63
C ILE A 279 46.70 13.70 1.59
N TRP A 280 46.14 12.97 2.55
CA TRP A 280 46.27 11.52 2.62
C TRP A 280 45.58 10.79 1.45
N ILE A 281 44.38 11.23 1.06
CA ILE A 281 43.64 10.72 -0.09
C ILE A 281 44.46 10.98 -1.36
N ALA A 282 44.95 12.21 -1.57
CA ALA A 282 45.76 12.55 -2.74
C ALA A 282 47.04 11.68 -2.83
N ALA A 283 47.77 11.55 -1.72
CA ALA A 283 48.98 10.73 -1.66
C ALA A 283 48.68 9.22 -1.87
N SER A 284 47.58 8.71 -1.33
CA SER A 284 47.17 7.31 -1.52
C SER A 284 46.74 7.02 -2.97
N PHE A 285 46.00 7.95 -3.60
CA PHE A 285 45.63 7.82 -5.00
C PHE A 285 46.86 7.81 -5.92
N GLU A 286 47.86 8.64 -5.62
CA GLU A 286 49.08 8.70 -6.42
C GLU A 286 49.95 7.44 -6.28
N THR A 287 50.04 6.88 -5.07
CA THR A 287 50.88 5.70 -4.80
C THR A 287 50.21 4.36 -5.15
N ARG A 288 48.88 4.28 -5.13
CA ARG A 288 48.13 3.01 -5.27
C ARG A 288 47.06 3.02 -6.35
N ARG A 289 47.14 3.94 -7.32
CA ARG A 289 46.14 4.13 -8.38
C ARG A 289 45.67 2.82 -9.03
N GLU A 290 46.62 1.99 -9.47
CA GLU A 290 46.32 0.72 -10.15
C GLU A 290 45.63 -0.30 -9.21
N GLN A 291 46.07 -0.39 -7.96
CA GLN A 291 45.45 -1.27 -6.96
C GLN A 291 44.02 -0.83 -6.63
N ILE A 292 43.81 0.49 -6.49
CA ILE A 292 42.49 1.07 -6.21
C ILE A 292 41.55 0.86 -7.40
N ASN A 293 42.03 1.05 -8.63
CA ASN A 293 41.24 0.81 -9.84
C ASN A 293 40.81 -0.66 -9.96
N ASN A 294 41.73 -1.60 -9.74
CA ASN A 294 41.41 -3.03 -9.81
C ASN A 294 40.42 -3.45 -8.71
N LEU A 295 40.57 -2.93 -7.49
CA LEU A 295 39.60 -3.16 -6.44
C LEU A 295 38.24 -2.57 -6.84
N LEU A 296 38.19 -1.29 -7.21
CA LEU A 296 36.93 -0.64 -7.62
C LEU A 296 36.22 -1.40 -8.75
N GLN A 297 36.95 -1.87 -9.75
CA GLN A 297 36.38 -2.68 -10.83
C GLN A 297 35.78 -3.99 -10.31
N ASN A 298 36.51 -4.75 -9.49
CA ASN A 298 35.99 -5.99 -8.89
C ASN A 298 34.72 -5.73 -8.04
N TRP A 299 34.72 -4.66 -7.24
CA TRP A 299 33.56 -4.28 -6.43
C TRP A 299 32.38 -3.84 -7.29
N ILE A 300 32.61 -3.11 -8.39
CA ILE A 300 31.56 -2.70 -9.34
C ILE A 300 30.97 -3.93 -10.03
N GLU A 301 31.81 -4.86 -10.49
CA GLU A 301 31.37 -6.12 -11.11
C GLU A 301 30.56 -6.98 -10.13
N GLU A 302 31.04 -7.17 -8.90
CA GLU A 302 30.32 -7.92 -7.87
C GLU A 302 28.99 -7.26 -7.52
N LEU A 303 28.96 -5.93 -7.37
CA LEU A 303 27.71 -5.18 -7.17
C LEU A 303 26.79 -5.28 -8.40
N GLU A 304 27.33 -5.37 -9.61
CA GLU A 304 26.53 -5.49 -10.84
C GLU A 304 25.81 -6.83 -10.94
N GLU A 305 26.43 -7.89 -10.43
CA GLU A 305 25.82 -9.20 -10.24
C GLU A 305 24.68 -9.18 -9.22
N TRP A 306 24.72 -8.28 -8.22
CA TRP A 306 23.67 -8.16 -7.20
C TRP A 306 22.32 -7.67 -7.77
N GLU A 307 21.21 -8.10 -7.15
CA GLU A 307 19.87 -8.25 -7.74
C GLU A 307 18.90 -7.04 -7.72
#